data_AF-A0A7W2EAI8-F1
#
_entry.id   AF-A0A7W2EAI8-F1
#
_cell.length_a   1.000
_cell.length_b   1.000
_cell.length_c   1.000
_cell.angle_alpha   90.00
_cell.angle_beta   90.00
_cell.angle_gamma   90.00
#
_symmetry.space_group_name_H-M   'P 1'
#
loop_
_entity.id
_entity.type
_entity.pdbx_description
1 polymer ?
#
loop_
_entity_poly.entity_id
_entity_poly.type
_entity_poly.pdbx_seq_one_letter_code
_entity_poly.pdbx_strand_id
1 'polypeptide(L)'
;MTSQSHERAETNSARIPPSRITVARLRRGLTKAELAANLDIAPATLSRWENEGPPPSNTESILERLETALGFSAGYFLSPELEVPSMDSTLFRAGSRATLRQKSVAVASGANARTLLAWLRRNFNFPEPNLPDLSGFTPAEAARHARTIWQLGDKPVPNSVQLAESLGIAVMGLPPTASAVDAFSMWDGEQPFIFLARRRTPEGARFDLAHELGHLLLHSSDDPRSGKREEDEANQFAADFLIPPGIVHANLRLHASLEDILRLKSV
;
A
#
# COMPACT_ATOMS: atom_id res chain seq x y z
N MET A 1 28.16 4.35 61.24
CA MET A 1 28.62 4.30 59.83
C MET A 1 27.95 3.14 59.14
N THR A 2 26.83 3.39 58.47
CA THR A 2 26.29 2.47 57.46
C THR A 2 25.58 3.34 56.44
N SER A 3 26.18 3.37 55.27
CA SER A 3 25.85 4.20 54.12
C SER A 3 24.42 3.94 53.66
N GLN A 4 23.62 5.01 53.58
CA GLN A 4 22.40 5.00 52.77
C GLN A 4 22.84 4.96 51.30
N SER A 5 22.81 3.78 50.70
CA SER A 5 22.82 3.63 49.26
C SER A 5 21.52 4.21 48.71
N HIS A 6 21.61 5.43 48.17
CA HIS A 6 20.61 5.97 47.27
C HIS A 6 20.45 5.03 46.08
N GLU A 7 19.44 4.17 46.15
CA GLU A 7 18.89 3.49 44.99
C GLU A 7 18.27 4.58 44.11
N ARG A 8 19.04 5.03 43.13
CA ARG A 8 18.52 5.89 42.06
C ARG A 8 17.41 5.09 41.41
N ALA A 9 16.17 5.57 41.54
CA ALA A 9 15.07 5.11 40.73
C ALA A 9 15.54 5.11 39.27
N GLU A 10 15.67 3.92 38.69
CA GLU A 10 15.77 3.78 37.24
C GLU A 10 14.47 4.36 36.69
N THR A 11 14.49 5.63 36.32
CA THR A 11 13.55 6.18 35.37
C THR A 11 13.64 5.28 34.15
N ASN A 12 12.68 4.37 34.01
CA ASN A 12 12.46 3.55 32.85
C ASN A 12 12.12 4.50 31.70
N SER A 13 13.14 5.18 31.16
CA SER A 13 12.97 6.17 30.13
C SER A 13 12.50 5.42 28.90
N ALA A 14 11.27 5.74 28.47
CA ALA A 14 10.65 5.06 27.34
C ALA A 14 11.58 5.16 26.13
N ARG A 15 12.04 4.01 25.63
CA ARG A 15 12.95 3.95 24.49
C ARG A 15 12.14 4.07 23.21
N ILE A 16 12.54 4.97 22.32
CA ILE A 16 11.96 5.09 20.97
C ILE A 16 12.55 3.98 20.10
N PRO A 17 11.75 3.05 19.56
CA PRO A 17 12.29 1.98 18.73
C PRO A 17 12.76 2.50 17.36
N PRO A 18 13.97 2.14 16.89
CA PRO A 18 14.53 2.62 15.63
C PRO A 18 13.61 2.46 14.41
N SER A 19 12.87 1.35 14.27
CA SER A 19 11.98 1.16 13.11
C SER A 19 10.88 2.22 13.03
N ARG A 20 10.39 2.74 14.17
CA ARG A 20 9.33 3.76 14.19
C ARG A 20 9.79 5.04 13.51
N ILE A 21 11.05 5.44 13.74
CA ILE A 21 11.67 6.60 13.10
C ILE A 21 11.83 6.33 11.60
N THR A 22 12.42 5.19 11.25
CA THR A 22 12.64 4.78 9.84
C THR A 22 11.33 4.77 9.06
N VAL A 23 10.31 4.07 9.56
CA VAL A 23 9.01 3.95 8.89
C VAL A 23 8.32 5.31 8.79
N ALA A 24 8.32 6.13 9.85
CA ALA A 24 7.70 7.45 9.80
C ALA A 24 8.38 8.36 8.77
N ARG A 25 9.72 8.36 8.73
CA ARG A 25 10.50 9.10 7.73
C ARG A 25 10.15 8.65 6.32
N LEU A 26 10.18 7.34 6.07
CA LEU A 26 9.89 6.76 4.77
C LEU A 26 8.46 7.02 4.34
N ARG A 27 7.48 6.99 5.26
CA ARG A 27 6.07 7.32 4.99
C ARG A 27 5.88 8.79 4.58
N ARG A 28 6.71 9.70 5.09
CA ARG A 28 6.79 11.10 4.62
C ARG A 28 7.58 11.26 3.32
N GLY A 29 8.18 10.18 2.83
CA GLY A 29 9.05 10.18 1.67
C GLY A 29 10.33 10.98 1.90
N LEU A 30 10.78 11.19 3.13
CA LEU A 30 11.98 11.98 3.40
C LEU A 30 13.24 11.11 3.28
N THR A 31 14.30 11.66 2.71
CA THR A 31 15.65 11.12 2.81
C THR A 31 16.18 11.31 4.23
N LYS A 32 17.23 10.56 4.60
CA LYS A 32 17.90 10.75 5.89
C LYS A 32 18.45 12.18 6.02
N ALA A 33 18.98 12.75 4.94
CA ALA A 33 19.50 14.11 4.94
C ALA A 33 18.39 15.14 5.22
N GLU A 34 17.23 15.01 4.56
CA GLU A 34 16.09 15.91 4.77
C GLU A 34 15.55 15.83 6.20
N LEU A 35 15.33 14.64 6.76
CA LEU A 35 14.86 14.53 8.14
C LEU A 35 15.91 15.04 9.14
N ALA A 36 17.19 14.77 8.92
CA ALA A 36 18.26 15.27 9.79
C ALA A 36 18.29 16.81 9.81
N ALA A 37 18.12 17.45 8.64
CA ALA A 37 17.99 18.89 8.54
C ALA A 37 16.73 19.42 9.25
N ASN A 38 15.56 18.78 9.05
CA ASN A 38 14.32 19.17 9.73
C ASN A 38 14.41 19.06 11.26
N LEU A 39 15.18 18.07 11.73
CA LEU A 39 15.42 17.89 13.15
C LEU A 39 16.51 18.80 13.67
N ASP A 40 17.37 19.42 12.85
CA ASP A 40 18.60 20.11 13.27
C ASP A 40 19.60 19.15 13.97
N ILE A 41 19.94 18.05 13.29
CA ILE A 41 20.97 17.08 13.71
C ILE A 41 21.84 16.66 12.52
N ALA A 42 23.01 16.07 12.80
CA ALA A 42 23.85 15.52 11.74
C ALA A 42 23.21 14.26 11.10
N PRO A 43 23.35 14.04 9.77
CA PRO A 43 22.84 12.83 9.11
C PRO A 43 23.39 11.50 9.69
N ALA A 44 24.61 11.53 10.21
CA ALA A 44 25.20 10.38 10.93
C ALA A 44 24.45 10.08 12.23
N THR A 45 24.01 11.11 12.96
CA THR A 45 23.20 10.97 14.18
C THR A 45 21.85 10.35 13.86
N LEU A 46 21.16 10.82 12.82
CA LEU A 46 19.90 10.20 12.39
C LEU A 46 20.11 8.73 11.97
N SER A 47 21.18 8.43 11.24
CA SER A 47 21.50 7.06 10.85
C SER A 47 21.70 6.15 12.06
N ARG A 48 22.37 6.65 13.11
CA ARG A 48 22.48 5.92 14.39
C ARG A 48 21.11 5.74 15.06
N TRP A 49 20.26 6.77 15.07
CA TRP A 49 18.92 6.65 15.65
C TRP A 49 18.05 5.62 14.93
N GLU A 50 18.15 5.50 13.62
CA GLU A 50 17.41 4.50 12.82
C GLU A 50 17.95 3.08 12.94
N ASN A 51 19.17 2.91 13.47
CA ASN A 51 19.78 1.60 13.68
C ASN A 51 19.70 1.13 15.14
N GLU A 52 19.95 2.03 16.09
CA GLU A 52 20.13 1.71 17.52
C GLU A 52 19.06 2.37 18.41
N GLY A 53 18.32 3.34 17.88
CA GLY A 53 17.43 4.21 18.66
C GLY A 53 18.14 5.47 19.18
N PRO A 54 17.37 6.53 19.49
CA PRO A 54 17.90 7.73 20.12
C PRO A 54 18.27 7.48 21.59
N PRO A 55 19.14 8.33 22.17
CA PRO A 55 19.54 8.20 23.57
C PRO A 55 18.34 8.45 24.51
N PRO A 56 18.20 7.65 25.59
CA PRO A 56 17.06 7.76 26.51
C PRO A 56 17.11 9.00 27.41
N SER A 57 18.23 9.72 27.47
CA SER A 57 18.39 10.87 28.37
C SER A 57 17.49 12.05 28.01
N ASN A 58 17.08 12.16 26.73
CA ASN A 58 16.36 13.33 26.20
C ASN A 58 15.10 12.91 25.41
N THR A 59 14.49 11.76 25.76
CA THR A 59 13.36 11.18 25.03
C THR A 59 12.23 12.18 24.76
N GLU A 60 11.80 12.95 25.76
CA GLU A 60 10.68 13.89 25.63
C GLU A 60 10.94 14.98 24.57
N SER A 61 12.09 15.65 24.65
CA SER A 61 12.49 16.64 23.64
C SER A 61 12.67 16.04 22.24
N ILE A 62 13.15 14.79 22.15
CA ILE A 62 13.28 14.08 20.87
C ILE A 62 11.91 13.75 20.30
N LEU A 63 10.95 13.32 21.13
CA LEU A 63 9.57 13.07 20.72
C LEU A 63 8.95 14.33 20.16
N GLU A 64 8.98 15.46 20.87
CA GLU A 64 8.40 16.72 20.40
C GLU A 64 8.94 17.13 19.01
N ARG A 65 10.26 16.99 18.80
CA ARG A 65 10.89 17.28 17.50
C ARG A 65 10.43 16.31 16.41
N LEU A 66 10.33 15.01 16.73
CA LEU A 66 9.84 13.99 15.79
C LEU A 66 8.36 14.18 15.46
N GLU A 67 7.51 14.47 16.45
CA GLU A 67 6.09 14.76 16.26
C GLU A 67 5.92 15.99 15.35
N THR A 68 6.70 17.04 15.59
CA THR A 68 6.66 18.26 14.77
C THR A 68 7.15 18.02 13.34
N ALA A 69 8.29 17.33 13.18
CA ALA A 69 8.90 17.12 11.86
C ALA A 69 8.16 16.07 11.01
N LEU A 70 7.57 15.05 11.64
CA LEU A 70 6.97 13.91 10.96
C LEU A 70 5.45 13.82 11.14
N GLY A 71 4.82 14.59 12.02
CA GLY A 71 3.37 14.59 12.22
C GLY A 71 2.78 13.24 12.64
N PHE A 72 3.53 12.44 13.40
CA PHE A 72 3.04 11.24 14.10
C PHE A 72 3.01 11.54 15.60
N SER A 73 2.16 10.85 16.37
CA SER A 73 2.09 11.07 17.82
C SER A 73 3.24 10.39 18.57
N ALA A 74 3.51 10.86 19.80
CA ALA A 74 4.45 10.25 20.72
C ALA A 74 4.08 8.78 20.97
N GLY A 75 2.78 8.47 21.08
CA GLY A 75 2.28 7.10 21.21
C GLY A 75 2.69 6.19 20.05
N TYR A 76 2.78 6.71 18.82
CA TYR A 76 3.32 5.95 17.68
C TYR A 76 4.81 5.67 17.86
N PHE A 77 5.60 6.67 18.24
CA PHE A 77 7.05 6.51 18.43
C PHE A 77 7.43 5.65 19.64
N LEU A 78 6.53 5.51 20.62
CA LEU A 78 6.71 4.66 21.79
C LEU A 78 6.07 3.26 21.63
N SER A 79 5.40 3.00 20.50
CA SER A 79 4.83 1.69 20.21
C SER A 79 5.92 0.67 19.83
N PRO A 80 5.68 -0.65 19.98
CA PRO A 80 6.66 -1.71 19.68
C PRO A 80 7.30 -1.60 18.29
N GLU A 81 8.45 -2.24 18.08
CA GLU A 81 9.12 -2.28 16.77
C GLU A 81 8.16 -2.74 15.66
N LEU A 82 8.31 -2.12 14.49
CA LEU A 82 7.68 -2.54 13.25
C LEU A 82 8.65 -3.43 12.49
N GLU A 83 8.11 -4.51 11.95
CA GLU A 83 8.80 -5.28 10.93
C GLU A 83 8.75 -4.49 9.62
N VAL A 84 9.92 -4.13 9.11
CA VAL A 84 10.05 -3.37 7.86
C VAL A 84 10.47 -4.34 6.76
N PRO A 85 9.62 -4.59 5.75
CA PRO A 85 10.00 -5.42 4.62
C PRO A 85 11.25 -4.87 3.93
N SER A 86 12.16 -5.76 3.49
CA SER A 86 13.28 -5.34 2.66
C SER A 86 12.78 -4.72 1.36
N MET A 87 13.40 -3.62 0.91
CA MET A 87 13.12 -3.00 -0.38
C MET A 87 13.40 -3.95 -1.57
N ASP A 88 14.24 -4.96 -1.36
CA ASP A 88 14.62 -5.97 -2.36
C ASP A 88 13.72 -7.22 -2.35
N SER A 89 12.73 -7.24 -1.45
CA SER A 89 11.79 -8.36 -1.37
C SER A 89 10.96 -8.46 -2.65
N THR A 90 10.61 -9.70 -3.02
CA THR A 90 9.75 -10.03 -4.18
C THR A 90 8.41 -9.28 -4.16
N LEU A 91 8.02 -8.74 -3.01
CA LEU A 91 6.84 -7.93 -2.73
C LEU A 91 6.75 -6.65 -3.60
N PHE A 92 7.85 -6.08 -4.11
CA PHE A 92 7.84 -4.80 -4.84
C PHE A 92 8.08 -4.90 -6.35
N ARG A 93 8.02 -6.11 -6.92
CA ARG A 93 8.30 -6.33 -8.34
C ARG A 93 7.17 -5.85 -9.27
N ALA A 94 5.98 -5.55 -8.75
CA ALA A 94 4.84 -4.99 -9.50
C ALA A 94 4.88 -3.45 -9.68
N GLY A 95 6.05 -2.82 -9.59
CA GLY A 95 6.19 -1.35 -9.64
C GLY A 95 7.38 -0.91 -10.49
N SER A 96 7.50 -1.41 -11.72
CA SER A 96 8.63 -1.14 -12.62
C SER A 96 8.89 0.36 -12.86
N ARG A 97 7.87 1.22 -12.67
CA ARG A 97 7.92 2.68 -12.86
C ARG A 97 8.07 3.50 -11.57
N ALA A 98 8.01 2.89 -10.38
CA ALA A 98 8.10 3.60 -9.12
C ALA A 98 9.55 4.01 -8.80
N THR A 99 9.77 5.30 -8.51
CA THR A 99 11.04 5.80 -7.98
C THR A 99 11.37 5.16 -6.64
N LEU A 100 12.66 5.16 -6.27
CA LEU A 100 13.10 4.65 -4.96
C LEU A 100 12.31 5.27 -3.80
N ARG A 101 12.04 6.58 -3.87
CA ARG A 101 11.25 7.30 -2.86
C ARG A 101 9.85 6.73 -2.71
N GLN A 102 9.17 6.43 -3.83
CA GLN A 102 7.83 5.86 -3.83
C GLN A 102 7.82 4.43 -3.30
N LYS A 103 8.79 3.61 -3.73
CA LYS A 103 8.99 2.25 -3.18
C LYS A 103 9.21 2.28 -1.66
N SER A 104 9.96 3.25 -1.16
CA SER A 104 10.16 3.37 0.29
C SER A 104 8.91 3.83 1.04
N VAL A 105 8.11 4.74 0.47
CA VAL A 105 6.79 5.07 1.05
C VAL A 105 5.92 3.82 1.09
N ALA A 106 5.90 3.03 0.02
CA ALA A 106 5.15 1.79 -0.09
C ALA A 106 5.54 0.78 1.01
N VAL A 107 6.84 0.50 1.18
CA VAL A 107 7.38 -0.34 2.27
C VAL A 107 6.90 0.15 3.63
N ALA A 108 7.03 1.44 3.90
CA ALA A 108 6.60 2.02 5.17
C ALA A 108 5.08 1.95 5.37
N SER A 109 4.32 1.98 4.29
CA SER A 109 2.87 1.81 4.30
C SER A 109 2.51 0.38 4.64
N GLY A 110 3.18 -0.60 4.03
CA GLY A 110 3.04 -2.03 4.31
C GLY A 110 3.36 -2.37 5.77
N ALA A 111 4.47 -1.86 6.32
CA ALA A 111 4.83 -2.08 7.73
C ALA A 111 3.74 -1.61 8.71
N ASN A 112 3.19 -0.42 8.47
CA ASN A 112 2.06 0.09 9.26
C ASN A 112 0.78 -0.71 9.01
N ALA A 113 0.50 -1.05 7.76
CA ALA A 113 -0.69 -1.80 7.37
C ALA A 113 -0.71 -3.20 7.99
N ARG A 114 0.44 -3.89 8.05
CA ARG A 114 0.58 -5.19 8.74
C ARG A 114 0.19 -5.10 10.21
N THR A 115 0.67 -4.08 10.91
CA THR A 115 0.32 -3.88 12.33
C THR A 115 -1.16 -3.56 12.51
N LEU A 116 -1.71 -2.69 11.66
CA LEU A 116 -3.13 -2.35 11.67
C LEU A 116 -3.99 -3.58 11.37
N LEU A 117 -3.61 -4.37 10.37
CA LEU A 117 -4.35 -5.56 9.96
C LEU A 117 -4.31 -6.65 11.04
N ALA A 118 -3.16 -6.86 11.68
CA ALA A 118 -3.05 -7.77 12.82
C ALA A 118 -3.97 -7.33 13.98
N TRP A 119 -4.05 -6.02 14.24
CA TRP A 119 -5.01 -5.49 15.21
C TRP A 119 -6.46 -5.70 14.74
N LEU A 120 -6.79 -5.41 13.48
CA LEU A 120 -8.14 -5.60 12.93
C LEU A 120 -8.58 -7.07 13.03
N ARG A 121 -7.75 -8.03 12.58
CA ARG A 121 -8.01 -9.47 12.66
C ARG A 121 -8.21 -9.97 14.09
N ARG A 122 -7.54 -9.37 15.07
CA ARG A 122 -7.71 -9.74 16.50
C ARG A 122 -9.03 -9.23 17.08
N ASN A 123 -9.52 -8.09 16.61
CA ASN A 123 -10.66 -7.40 17.22
C ASN A 123 -11.95 -7.51 16.40
N PHE A 124 -11.86 -7.89 15.12
CA PHE A 124 -12.97 -7.95 14.17
C PHE A 124 -12.84 -9.16 13.25
N ASN A 125 -13.96 -9.54 12.64
CA ASN A 125 -13.97 -10.53 11.57
C ASN A 125 -13.45 -9.87 10.28
N PHE A 126 -12.18 -10.09 9.99
CA PHE A 126 -11.56 -9.69 8.73
C PHE A 126 -11.54 -10.92 7.80
N PRO A 127 -11.98 -10.81 6.52
CA PRO A 127 -11.96 -11.93 5.59
C PRO A 127 -10.53 -12.44 5.36
N GLU A 128 -10.34 -13.75 5.37
CA GLU A 128 -9.05 -14.31 4.95
C GLU A 128 -8.88 -14.19 3.43
N PRO A 129 -7.65 -14.01 2.93
CA PRO A 129 -7.36 -13.94 1.51
C PRO A 129 -7.90 -15.16 0.75
N ASN A 130 -8.74 -14.92 -0.25
CA ASN A 130 -9.29 -15.97 -1.11
C ASN A 130 -9.31 -15.50 -2.57
N LEU A 131 -8.11 -15.36 -3.15
CA LEU A 131 -7.93 -14.98 -4.54
C LEU A 131 -7.65 -16.24 -5.36
N PRO A 132 -8.34 -16.43 -6.50
CA PRO A 132 -7.97 -17.50 -7.42
C PRO A 132 -6.63 -17.16 -8.08
N ASP A 133 -5.74 -18.15 -8.17
CA ASP A 133 -4.60 -18.06 -9.08
C ASP A 133 -5.11 -18.25 -10.51
N LEU A 134 -5.02 -17.19 -11.30
CA LEU A 134 -5.40 -17.17 -12.71
C LEU A 134 -4.17 -16.98 -13.61
N SER A 135 -2.98 -17.30 -13.10
CA SER A 135 -1.77 -17.34 -13.90
C SER A 135 -1.92 -18.32 -15.07
N GLY A 136 -1.39 -17.93 -16.23
CA GLY A 136 -1.48 -18.73 -17.46
C GLY A 136 -2.78 -18.56 -18.28
N PHE A 137 -3.81 -17.91 -17.73
CA PHE A 137 -4.96 -17.47 -18.52
C PHE A 137 -4.64 -16.18 -19.28
N THR A 138 -5.34 -15.95 -20.40
CA THR A 138 -5.34 -14.61 -21.00
C THR A 138 -6.07 -13.61 -20.10
N PRO A 139 -5.78 -12.29 -20.17
CA PRO A 139 -6.47 -11.30 -19.35
C PRO A 139 -7.99 -11.33 -19.46
N ALA A 140 -8.52 -11.56 -20.67
CA ALA A 140 -9.95 -11.66 -20.92
C ALA A 140 -10.58 -12.91 -20.27
N GLU A 141 -9.87 -14.05 -20.32
CA GLU A 141 -10.29 -15.28 -19.65
C GLU A 141 -10.27 -15.10 -18.12
N ALA A 142 -9.20 -14.53 -17.58
CA ALA A 142 -9.06 -14.28 -16.16
C ALA A 142 -10.16 -13.33 -15.65
N ALA A 143 -10.45 -12.25 -16.37
CA ALA A 143 -11.55 -11.33 -16.03
C ALA A 143 -12.89 -12.07 -15.99
N ARG A 144 -13.19 -12.93 -16.97
CA ARG A 144 -14.42 -13.74 -17.00
C ARG A 144 -14.46 -14.76 -15.86
N HIS A 145 -13.35 -15.42 -15.55
CA HIS A 145 -13.25 -16.35 -14.43
C HIS A 145 -13.47 -15.64 -13.10
N ALA A 146 -12.79 -14.52 -12.86
CA ALA A 146 -12.96 -13.70 -11.66
C ALA A 146 -14.42 -13.27 -11.47
N ARG A 147 -15.06 -12.75 -12.53
CA ARG A 147 -16.49 -12.37 -12.49
C ARG A 147 -17.42 -13.54 -12.21
N THR A 148 -17.09 -14.74 -12.71
CA THR A 148 -17.88 -15.96 -12.46
C THR A 148 -17.71 -16.44 -11.02
N ILE A 149 -16.47 -16.53 -10.54
CA ILE A 149 -16.12 -16.96 -9.18
C ILE A 149 -16.78 -16.04 -8.14
N TRP A 150 -16.74 -14.73 -8.37
CA TRP A 150 -17.34 -13.73 -7.48
C TRP A 150 -18.81 -13.41 -7.81
N GLN A 151 -19.44 -14.20 -8.68
CA GLN A 151 -20.87 -14.13 -9.02
C GLN A 151 -21.34 -12.74 -9.47
N LEU A 152 -20.47 -11.99 -10.16
CA LEU A 152 -20.77 -10.65 -10.69
C LEU A 152 -21.61 -10.72 -11.97
N GLY A 153 -21.58 -11.85 -12.68
CA GLY A 153 -22.26 -12.04 -13.96
C GLY A 153 -21.85 -10.96 -14.97
N ASP A 154 -22.85 -10.32 -15.59
CA ASP A 154 -22.71 -9.16 -16.49
C ASP A 154 -23.21 -7.85 -15.85
N LYS A 155 -23.22 -7.76 -14.52
CA LYS A 155 -23.59 -6.50 -13.84
C LYS A 155 -22.36 -5.60 -13.68
N PRO A 156 -22.53 -4.26 -13.58
CA PRO A 156 -21.44 -3.39 -13.18
C PRO A 156 -20.80 -3.90 -11.89
N VAL A 157 -19.47 -3.82 -11.81
CA VAL A 157 -18.74 -4.14 -10.57
C VAL A 157 -19.31 -3.23 -9.46
N PRO A 158 -19.57 -3.76 -8.24
CA PRO A 158 -20.06 -2.95 -7.13
C PRO A 158 -18.99 -1.94 -6.67
N ASN A 159 -19.02 -1.51 -5.40
CA ASN A 159 -17.90 -0.75 -4.86
C ASN A 159 -16.62 -1.61 -4.93
N SER A 160 -15.66 -1.20 -5.77
CA SER A 160 -14.45 -2.00 -6.03
C SER A 160 -13.57 -2.16 -4.79
N VAL A 161 -13.53 -1.17 -3.90
CA VAL A 161 -12.78 -1.26 -2.64
C VAL A 161 -13.42 -2.30 -1.72
N GLN A 162 -14.73 -2.21 -1.51
CA GLN A 162 -15.45 -3.18 -0.68
C GLN A 162 -15.39 -4.59 -1.26
N LEU A 163 -15.43 -4.73 -2.58
CA LEU A 163 -15.23 -6.02 -3.23
C LEU A 163 -13.84 -6.57 -2.91
N ALA A 164 -12.78 -5.80 -3.13
CA ALA A 164 -11.42 -6.22 -2.82
C ALA A 164 -11.24 -6.61 -1.34
N GLU A 165 -11.73 -5.77 -0.41
CA GLU A 165 -11.69 -6.04 1.03
C GLU A 165 -12.47 -7.30 1.41
N SER A 166 -13.61 -7.56 0.75
CA SER A 166 -14.40 -8.78 0.97
C SER A 166 -13.70 -10.06 0.52
N LEU A 167 -12.72 -9.95 -0.38
CA LEU A 167 -11.86 -11.04 -0.85
C LEU A 167 -10.62 -11.24 0.04
N GLY A 168 -10.52 -10.48 1.14
CA GLY A 168 -9.39 -10.50 2.05
C GLY A 168 -8.21 -9.63 1.61
N ILE A 169 -8.38 -8.77 0.61
CA ILE A 169 -7.34 -7.82 0.16
C ILE A 169 -7.35 -6.59 1.06
N ALA A 170 -6.21 -6.26 1.67
CA ALA A 170 -6.08 -5.05 2.45
C ALA A 170 -5.87 -3.84 1.52
N VAL A 171 -6.89 -2.98 1.39
CA VAL A 171 -6.82 -1.78 0.56
C VAL A 171 -6.40 -0.58 1.40
N MET A 172 -5.29 0.05 1.02
CA MET A 172 -4.65 1.13 1.79
C MET A 172 -4.48 2.40 0.97
N GLY A 173 -4.60 3.56 1.61
CA GLY A 173 -4.36 4.85 0.96
C GLY A 173 -2.89 5.26 0.92
N LEU A 174 -2.43 5.76 -0.24
CA LEU A 174 -1.15 6.42 -0.39
C LEU A 174 -1.25 7.92 -0.05
N PRO A 175 -0.24 8.50 0.61
CA PRO A 175 -0.18 9.90 0.92
C PRO A 175 0.11 10.69 -0.36
N PRO A 176 -0.21 11.98 -0.39
CA PRO A 176 0.09 12.84 -1.54
C PRO A 176 1.58 12.82 -1.95
N THR A 177 2.49 12.63 -1.00
CA THR A 177 3.93 12.52 -1.27
C THR A 177 4.33 11.31 -2.12
N ALA A 178 3.45 10.31 -2.24
CA ALA A 178 3.63 9.13 -3.08
C ALA A 178 2.68 9.07 -4.28
N SER A 179 1.85 10.10 -4.52
CA SER A 179 0.80 10.09 -5.55
C SER A 179 1.30 10.21 -6.99
N ALA A 180 2.61 10.15 -7.22
CA ALA A 180 3.18 10.03 -8.57
C ALA A 180 3.16 8.57 -9.08
N VAL A 181 2.81 7.61 -8.22
CA VAL A 181 2.29 6.30 -8.63
C VAL A 181 0.80 6.30 -8.30
N ASP A 182 0.00 5.82 -9.23
CA ASP A 182 -1.45 5.86 -9.13
C ASP A 182 -2.00 4.77 -8.21
N ALA A 183 -1.47 3.56 -8.36
CA ALA A 183 -1.67 2.45 -7.46
C ALA A 183 -0.51 1.45 -7.60
N PHE A 184 -0.41 0.53 -6.64
CA PHE A 184 0.36 -0.69 -6.80
C PHE A 184 -0.21 -1.78 -5.88
N SER A 185 0.06 -3.03 -6.21
CA SER A 185 -0.29 -4.21 -5.44
C SER A 185 0.95 -4.97 -4.99
N MET A 186 0.81 -5.74 -3.93
CA MET A 186 1.85 -6.64 -3.45
C MET A 186 1.26 -7.77 -2.63
N TRP A 187 1.97 -8.89 -2.59
CA TRP A 187 1.79 -9.90 -1.55
C TRP A 187 2.76 -9.62 -0.41
N ASP A 188 2.34 -9.90 0.83
CA ASP A 188 3.19 -9.96 2.02
C ASP A 188 2.94 -11.30 2.72
N GLY A 189 3.80 -12.28 2.41
CA GLY A 189 3.46 -13.68 2.66
C GLY A 189 2.19 -14.06 1.90
N GLU A 190 1.17 -14.53 2.60
CA GLU A 190 -0.13 -14.89 2.03
C GLU A 190 -1.14 -13.73 2.05
N GLN A 191 -0.77 -12.54 2.54
CA GLN A 191 -1.68 -11.40 2.61
C GLN A 191 -1.51 -10.49 1.37
N PRO A 192 -2.55 -10.32 0.54
CA PRO A 192 -2.53 -9.37 -0.56
C PRO A 192 -2.86 -7.95 -0.08
N PHE A 193 -2.16 -6.97 -0.65
CA PHE A 193 -2.36 -5.55 -0.43
C PHE A 193 -2.56 -4.84 -1.77
N ILE A 194 -3.46 -3.85 -1.77
CA ILE A 194 -3.56 -2.84 -2.83
C ILE A 194 -3.39 -1.47 -2.19
N PHE A 195 -2.50 -0.67 -2.74
CA PHE A 195 -2.29 0.71 -2.31
C PHE A 195 -2.77 1.68 -3.38
N LEU A 196 -3.69 2.57 -3.03
CA LEU A 196 -4.30 3.51 -3.96
C LEU A 196 -3.91 4.95 -3.64
N ALA A 197 -3.45 5.70 -4.65
CA ALA A 197 -3.39 7.14 -4.55
C ALA A 197 -4.79 7.77 -4.65
N ARG A 198 -4.95 8.98 -4.12
CA ARG A 198 -6.20 9.73 -4.30
C ARG A 198 -6.26 10.26 -5.74
N ARG A 199 -7.14 9.68 -6.55
CA ARG A 199 -7.46 10.17 -7.90
C ARG A 199 -8.45 11.34 -7.87
N ARG A 200 -8.47 12.11 -8.95
CA ARG A 200 -9.46 13.18 -9.17
C ARG A 200 -10.81 12.65 -9.65
N THR A 201 -10.83 11.50 -10.33
CA THR A 201 -12.06 10.92 -10.90
C THR A 201 -12.37 9.54 -10.31
N PRO A 202 -13.65 9.21 -10.06
CA PRO A 202 -14.05 7.88 -9.59
C PRO A 202 -13.71 6.74 -10.56
N GLU A 203 -13.78 7.00 -11.86
CA GLU A 203 -13.53 6.01 -12.92
C GLU A 203 -12.05 5.60 -12.92
N GLY A 204 -11.14 6.57 -12.77
CA GLY A 204 -9.72 6.32 -12.67
C GLY A 204 -9.36 5.46 -11.45
N ALA A 205 -9.95 5.77 -10.29
CA ALA A 205 -9.73 4.97 -9.08
C ALA A 205 -10.23 3.51 -9.22
N ARG A 206 -11.36 3.31 -9.91
CA ARG A 206 -11.89 1.97 -10.19
C ARG A 206 -11.01 1.21 -11.17
N PHE A 207 -10.49 1.88 -12.19
CA PHE A 207 -9.58 1.29 -13.16
C PHE A 207 -8.27 0.88 -12.50
N ASP A 208 -7.65 1.75 -11.70
CA ASP A 208 -6.41 1.42 -11.00
C ASP A 208 -6.58 0.23 -10.08
N LEU A 209 -7.65 0.19 -9.28
CA LEU A 209 -7.91 -0.97 -8.41
C LEU A 209 -8.09 -2.25 -9.22
N ALA A 210 -8.83 -2.20 -10.33
CA ALA A 210 -9.01 -3.37 -11.20
C ALA A 210 -7.70 -3.78 -11.89
N HIS A 211 -6.83 -2.83 -12.24
CA HIS A 211 -5.50 -3.08 -12.77
C HIS A 211 -4.62 -3.80 -11.75
N GLU A 212 -4.58 -3.30 -10.51
CA GLU A 212 -3.85 -3.95 -9.43
C GLU A 212 -4.41 -5.32 -9.06
N LEU A 213 -5.72 -5.48 -9.12
CA LEU A 213 -6.36 -6.78 -8.97
C LEU A 213 -5.92 -7.75 -10.08
N GLY A 214 -5.78 -7.25 -11.31
CA GLY A 214 -5.20 -8.00 -12.42
C GLY A 214 -3.80 -8.50 -12.12
N HIS A 215 -2.93 -7.65 -11.56
CA HIS A 215 -1.60 -8.07 -11.13
C HIS A 215 -1.64 -9.20 -10.09
N LEU A 216 -2.49 -9.08 -9.06
CA LEU A 216 -2.59 -10.10 -8.02
C LEU A 216 -3.09 -11.47 -8.52
N LEU A 217 -3.90 -11.49 -9.59
CA LEU A 217 -4.53 -12.71 -10.11
C LEU A 217 -3.74 -13.36 -11.26
N LEU A 218 -3.13 -12.55 -12.13
CA LEU A 218 -2.47 -13.02 -13.36
C LEU A 218 -0.99 -13.30 -13.16
N HIS A 219 -0.34 -12.57 -12.25
CA HIS A 219 1.11 -12.55 -12.17
C HIS A 219 1.56 -13.14 -10.83
N SER A 220 2.32 -14.23 -10.89
CA SER A 220 2.96 -14.80 -9.71
C SER A 220 4.12 -13.92 -9.26
N SER A 221 4.33 -13.84 -7.95
CA SER A 221 5.45 -13.13 -7.31
C SER A 221 6.84 -13.62 -7.77
N ASP A 222 6.89 -14.81 -8.39
CA ASP A 222 8.12 -15.50 -8.80
C ASP A 222 8.47 -15.35 -10.29
N ASP A 223 7.66 -14.68 -11.12
CA ASP A 223 8.02 -14.48 -12.53
C ASP A 223 9.06 -13.34 -12.68
N PRO A 224 10.28 -13.60 -13.18
CA PRO A 224 11.28 -12.57 -13.42
C PRO A 224 10.91 -11.59 -14.56
N ARG A 225 9.72 -11.70 -15.17
CA ARG A 225 9.28 -10.93 -16.34
C ARG A 225 8.44 -9.68 -16.05
N SER A 226 8.61 -9.04 -14.88
CA SER A 226 8.08 -7.69 -14.63
C SER A 226 8.49 -6.74 -15.77
N GLY A 227 7.53 -6.37 -16.60
CA GLY A 227 7.80 -5.62 -17.82
C GLY A 227 6.52 -5.17 -18.52
N LYS A 228 6.68 -4.54 -19.68
CA LYS A 228 5.58 -3.95 -20.46
C LYS A 228 4.42 -4.91 -20.71
N ARG A 229 4.71 -6.20 -20.88
CA ARG A 229 3.70 -7.23 -21.13
C ARG A 229 2.73 -7.40 -19.96
N GLU A 230 3.22 -7.52 -18.73
CA GLU A 230 2.37 -7.65 -17.54
C GLU A 230 1.51 -6.41 -17.33
N GLU A 231 2.05 -5.23 -17.62
CA GLU A 231 1.31 -3.96 -17.55
C GLU A 231 0.18 -3.90 -18.59
N ASP A 232 0.46 -4.37 -19.82
CA ASP A 232 -0.54 -4.47 -20.89
C ASP A 232 -1.60 -5.53 -20.53
N GLU A 233 -1.19 -6.65 -19.95
CA GLU A 233 -2.09 -7.72 -19.47
C GLU A 233 -2.99 -7.25 -18.31
N ALA A 234 -2.45 -6.53 -17.32
CA ALA A 234 -3.21 -5.94 -16.23
C ALA A 234 -4.18 -4.84 -16.70
N ASN A 235 -3.77 -4.00 -17.66
CA ASN A 235 -4.66 -3.03 -18.29
C ASN A 235 -5.81 -3.70 -19.04
N GLN A 236 -5.52 -4.75 -19.80
CA GLN A 236 -6.54 -5.51 -20.54
C GLN A 236 -7.50 -6.22 -19.56
N PHE A 237 -6.97 -6.81 -18.48
CA PHE A 237 -7.79 -7.39 -17.42
C PHE A 237 -8.72 -6.35 -16.80
N ALA A 238 -8.21 -5.17 -16.45
CA ALA A 238 -9.03 -4.11 -15.85
C ALA A 238 -10.18 -3.68 -16.78
N ALA A 239 -9.89 -3.52 -18.07
CA ALA A 239 -10.89 -3.19 -19.08
C ALA A 239 -11.97 -4.28 -19.18
N ASP A 240 -11.59 -5.54 -19.34
CA ASP A 240 -12.52 -6.67 -19.49
C ASP A 240 -13.28 -6.98 -18.20
N PHE A 241 -12.66 -6.77 -17.03
CA PHE A 241 -13.28 -7.00 -15.73
C PHE A 241 -14.35 -5.94 -15.43
N LEU A 242 -14.06 -4.66 -15.71
CA LEU A 242 -14.99 -3.56 -15.48
C LEU A 242 -16.08 -3.48 -16.54
N ILE A 243 -15.73 -3.79 -17.80
CA ILE A 243 -16.60 -3.66 -18.97
C ILE A 243 -16.56 -4.98 -19.76
N PRO A 244 -17.27 -6.03 -19.31
CA PRO A 244 -17.23 -7.32 -19.98
C PRO A 244 -17.80 -7.24 -21.42
N PRO A 245 -17.18 -7.93 -22.40
CA PRO A 245 -17.59 -7.86 -23.80
C PRO A 245 -19.07 -8.18 -24.04
N GLY A 246 -19.66 -9.08 -23.24
CA GLY A 246 -21.08 -9.44 -23.33
C GLY A 246 -22.01 -8.23 -23.15
N ILE A 247 -21.73 -7.36 -22.18
CA ILE A 247 -22.48 -6.11 -21.97
C ILE A 247 -22.30 -5.18 -23.17
N VAL A 248 -21.07 -5.07 -23.65
CA VAL A 248 -20.73 -4.20 -24.78
C VAL A 248 -21.51 -4.62 -26.01
N HIS A 249 -21.51 -5.91 -26.37
CA HIS A 249 -22.29 -6.42 -27.50
C HIS A 249 -23.81 -6.30 -27.31
N ALA A 250 -24.32 -6.47 -26.08
CA ALA A 250 -25.75 -6.35 -25.80
C ALA A 250 -26.26 -4.90 -25.83
N ASN A 251 -25.40 -3.92 -25.52
CA ASN A 251 -25.76 -2.50 -25.43
C ASN A 251 -25.26 -1.65 -26.60
N LEU A 252 -24.27 -2.13 -27.36
CA LEU A 252 -23.86 -1.51 -28.62
C LEU A 252 -24.94 -1.76 -29.66
N ARG A 253 -25.56 -0.66 -30.09
CA ARG A 253 -26.41 -0.68 -31.28
C ARG A 253 -25.50 -0.89 -32.50
N LEU A 254 -25.80 -1.90 -33.31
CA LEU A 254 -25.09 -2.18 -34.57
C LEU A 254 -25.10 -1.00 -35.55
N HIS A 255 -26.02 -0.05 -35.38
CA HIS A 255 -26.14 1.19 -36.14
C HIS A 255 -26.22 2.38 -35.18
N ALA A 256 -25.13 2.69 -34.49
CA ALA A 256 -25.06 3.89 -33.67
C ALA A 256 -25.21 5.12 -34.58
N SER A 257 -26.23 5.95 -34.32
CA SER A 257 -26.37 7.22 -35.02
C SER A 257 -25.28 8.19 -34.57
N LEU A 258 -25.02 9.24 -35.35
CA LEU A 258 -24.11 10.32 -34.94
C LEU A 258 -24.53 10.92 -33.59
N GLU A 259 -25.83 11.01 -33.34
CA GLU A 259 -26.41 11.53 -32.10
C GLU A 259 -26.12 10.60 -30.89
N ASP A 260 -26.15 9.28 -31.10
CA ASP A 260 -25.78 8.30 -30.08
C ASP A 260 -24.29 8.41 -29.71
N ILE A 261 -23.41 8.58 -30.71
CA ILE A 261 -21.96 8.74 -30.50
C ILE A 261 -21.66 10.03 -29.73
N LEU A 262 -22.33 11.14 -30.09
CA LEU A 262 -22.17 12.41 -29.40
C LEU A 262 -22.65 12.34 -27.94
N ARG A 263 -23.74 11.63 -27.67
CA ARG A 263 -24.29 11.42 -26.32
C ARG A 263 -23.39 10.57 -25.43
N LEU A 264 -22.75 9.53 -25.99
CA LEU A 264 -21.82 8.68 -25.25
C LEU A 264 -20.46 9.35 -25.01
N LYS A 265 -20.05 10.29 -25.88
CA LYS A 265 -18.79 11.04 -25.77
C LYS A 265 -18.87 12.22 -24.81
N SER A 266 -20.06 12.76 -24.53
CA SER A 266 -20.26 13.96 -23.72
C SER A 266 -20.29 13.72 -22.20
N VAL A 267 -19.75 12.59 -21.72
CA VAL A 267 -19.62 12.29 -20.28
C VAL A 267 -18.14 12.28 -19.91
#